data_AF-A0A6G1AHU5-F1
#
_entry.id   AF-A0A6G1AHU5-F1
#
_cell.length_a   1.000
_cell.length_b   1.000
_cell.length_c   1.000
_cell.angle_alpha   90.00
_cell.angle_beta   90.00
_cell.angle_gamma   90.00
#
_symmetry.space_group_name_H-M   'P 1'
#
loop_
_entity.id
_entity.type
_entity.pdbx_description
1 polymer ?
#
loop_
_entity_poly.entity_id
_entity_poly.type
_entity_poly.pdbx_seq_one_letter_code
_entity_poly.pdbx_strand_id
1 'polypeptide(L)'
;IMKRKNSPPKKFQEELTAKELLKTDISNITEQQFRTIVIKLIAGLEKSMEDIRETIATNTMELKNSYDEFKNAIHEIHNKMEASNAWIEEAERRISDLGDTIIEKQESEKKKDKLIQEHERRVRELSNTIKGNNICIIRTSEEEERGKGAEGVLEQIIADNFPNLGREVDVEIQEAQRTPRRCNLN
;
A
#
# COMPACT_ATOMS: atom_id res chain seq x y z
N ILE A 1 -33.05 6.01 -3.63
CA ILE A 1 -34.24 6.62 -3.00
C ILE A 1 -35.40 6.49 -4.00
N MET A 2 -36.26 5.48 -3.79
CA MET A 2 -37.40 5.20 -4.68
C MET A 2 -38.50 6.24 -4.45
N LYS A 3 -38.91 6.97 -5.49
CA LYS A 3 -40.11 7.81 -5.44
C LYS A 3 -41.33 6.95 -5.79
N ARG A 4 -42.15 6.61 -4.78
CA ARG A 4 -43.50 6.07 -4.98
C ARG A 4 -44.36 7.13 -5.67
N LYS A 5 -44.82 6.86 -6.89
CA LYS A 5 -45.87 7.64 -7.55
C LYS A 5 -47.22 7.15 -7.03
N ASN A 6 -47.89 7.96 -6.22
CA ASN A 6 -49.28 7.74 -5.85
C ASN A 6 -50.17 8.18 -7.02
N SER A 7 -50.88 7.24 -7.63
CA SER A 7 -51.92 7.53 -8.62
C SER A 7 -53.22 7.99 -7.92
N PRO A 8 -54.04 8.87 -8.53
CA PRO A 8 -55.25 9.40 -7.91
C PRO A 8 -56.37 8.34 -7.85
N PRO A 9 -57.31 8.44 -6.90
CA PRO A 9 -58.41 7.49 -6.79
C PRO A 9 -59.34 7.65 -8.00
N LYS A 10 -59.48 6.57 -8.79
CA LYS A 10 -60.47 6.49 -9.88
C LYS A 10 -61.87 6.67 -9.25
N LYS A 11 -62.61 7.68 -9.73
CA LYS A 11 -64.01 7.92 -9.36
C LYS A 11 -64.84 6.70 -9.77
N PHE A 12 -65.44 6.03 -8.79
CA PHE A 12 -66.46 5.01 -9.00
C PHE A 12 -67.72 5.68 -9.56
N GLN A 13 -67.96 5.54 -10.87
CA GLN A 13 -69.33 5.63 -11.39
C GLN A 13 -70.08 4.36 -10.94
N GLU A 14 -71.35 4.53 -10.57
CA GLU A 14 -72.26 3.49 -10.08
C GLU A 14 -72.33 2.27 -11.04
N GLU A 15 -71.44 1.32 -10.80
CA GLU A 15 -71.47 -0.02 -11.38
C GLU A 15 -72.08 -0.92 -10.31
N LEU A 16 -73.40 -1.18 -10.41
CA LEU A 16 -74.07 -2.23 -9.62
C LEU A 16 -73.22 -3.50 -9.72
N THR A 17 -72.55 -3.84 -8.63
CA THR A 17 -71.42 -4.79 -8.67
C THR A 17 -71.94 -6.19 -8.96
N ALA A 18 -71.18 -7.00 -9.69
CA ALA A 18 -71.51 -8.41 -9.94
C ALA A 18 -71.89 -9.18 -8.65
N LYS A 19 -71.32 -8.76 -7.50
CA LYS A 19 -71.64 -9.25 -6.14
C LYS A 19 -73.06 -8.92 -5.67
N GLU A 20 -73.65 -7.81 -6.11
CA GLU A 20 -75.03 -7.41 -5.80
C GLU A 20 -76.03 -8.16 -6.70
N LEU A 21 -75.67 -8.42 -7.96
CA LEU A 21 -76.51 -9.19 -8.90
C LEU A 21 -76.65 -10.67 -8.51
N LEU A 22 -75.61 -11.25 -7.89
CA LEU A 22 -75.64 -12.63 -7.35
C LEU A 22 -76.54 -12.80 -6.12
N LYS A 23 -76.96 -11.71 -5.46
CA LYS A 23 -77.86 -11.73 -4.29
C LYS A 23 -79.35 -11.69 -4.67
N THR A 24 -79.67 -11.54 -5.95
CA THR A 24 -81.05 -11.41 -6.44
C THR A 24 -81.75 -12.77 -6.39
N ASP A 25 -82.94 -12.83 -5.76
CA ASP A 25 -83.74 -14.06 -5.72
C ASP A 25 -84.27 -14.42 -7.12
N ILE A 26 -83.72 -15.49 -7.68
CA ILE A 26 -83.95 -15.92 -9.06
C ILE A 26 -85.36 -16.51 -9.24
N SER A 27 -86.04 -16.88 -8.14
CA SER A 27 -87.34 -17.56 -8.18
C SER A 27 -88.50 -16.66 -8.63
N ASN A 28 -88.35 -15.33 -8.57
CA ASN A 28 -89.41 -14.36 -8.84
C ASN A 28 -89.10 -13.35 -9.98
N ILE A 29 -88.08 -13.60 -10.81
CA ILE A 29 -87.68 -12.69 -11.90
C ILE A 29 -88.19 -13.13 -13.27
N THR A 30 -88.41 -12.16 -14.16
CA THR A 30 -88.77 -12.43 -15.57
C THR A 30 -87.55 -12.91 -16.38
N GLU A 31 -87.79 -13.63 -17.47
CA GLU A 31 -86.71 -14.11 -18.34
C GLU A 31 -85.86 -12.96 -18.92
N GLN A 32 -86.48 -11.82 -19.23
CA GLN A 32 -85.76 -10.64 -19.70
C GLN A 32 -84.81 -10.07 -18.63
N GLN A 33 -85.25 -10.06 -17.36
CA GLN A 33 -84.40 -9.66 -16.24
C GLN A 33 -83.24 -10.64 -16.05
N PHE A 34 -83.50 -11.95 -16.14
CA PHE A 34 -82.46 -12.98 -16.07
C PHE A 34 -81.41 -12.80 -17.17
N ARG A 35 -81.83 -12.64 -18.43
CA ARG A 35 -80.91 -12.39 -19.56
C ARG A 35 -80.06 -11.13 -19.34
N THR A 36 -80.66 -10.07 -18.82
CA THR A 36 -79.96 -8.81 -18.51
C THR A 36 -78.89 -9.01 -17.43
N ILE A 37 -79.20 -9.78 -16.38
CA ILE A 37 -78.25 -10.11 -15.30
C ILE A 37 -77.07 -10.91 -15.87
N VAL A 38 -77.34 -11.94 -16.69
CA VAL A 38 -76.28 -12.76 -17.30
C VAL A 38 -75.35 -11.92 -18.18
N ILE A 39 -75.90 -11.05 -19.04
CA ILE A 39 -75.09 -10.16 -19.89
C ILE A 39 -74.21 -9.23 -19.05
N LYS A 40 -74.75 -8.64 -17.98
CA LYS A 40 -73.97 -7.78 -17.07
C LYS A 40 -72.84 -8.53 -16.37
N LEU A 41 -73.07 -9.78 -15.96
CA LEU A 41 -72.04 -10.61 -15.33
C LEU A 41 -70.92 -10.97 -16.33
N ILE A 42 -71.28 -11.35 -17.57
CA ILE A 42 -70.30 -11.66 -18.62
C ILE A 42 -69.46 -10.43 -18.96
N ALA A 43 -70.10 -9.27 -19.19
CA ALA A 43 -69.39 -8.02 -19.48
C ALA A 43 -68.45 -7.60 -18.33
N GLY A 44 -68.86 -7.82 -17.08
CA GLY A 44 -68.02 -7.57 -15.91
C GLY A 44 -66.80 -8.50 -15.84
N LEU A 45 -66.98 -9.78 -16.19
CA LEU A 45 -65.87 -10.73 -16.28
C LEU A 45 -64.91 -10.38 -17.41
N GLU A 46 -65.42 -10.03 -18.60
CA GLU A 46 -64.61 -9.60 -19.74
C GLU A 46 -63.73 -8.40 -19.38
N LYS A 47 -64.32 -7.38 -18.74
CA LYS A 47 -63.59 -6.20 -18.25
C LYS A 47 -62.52 -6.56 -17.22
N SER A 48 -62.85 -7.43 -16.25
CA SER A 48 -61.89 -7.88 -15.25
C SER A 48 -60.73 -8.69 -15.88
N MET A 49 -61.02 -9.49 -16.90
CA MET A 49 -59.99 -10.25 -17.63
C MET A 49 -59.09 -9.31 -18.44
N GLU A 50 -59.65 -8.27 -19.04
CA GLU A 50 -58.88 -7.24 -19.75
C GLU A 50 -57.93 -6.49 -18.80
N ASP A 51 -58.43 -6.04 -17.64
CA ASP A 51 -57.64 -5.36 -16.62
C ASP A 51 -56.48 -6.25 -16.11
N ILE A 52 -56.75 -7.55 -15.90
CA ILE A 52 -55.73 -8.53 -15.50
C ILE A 52 -54.71 -8.71 -16.63
N ARG A 53 -55.15 -8.80 -17.88
CA ARG A 53 -54.26 -8.96 -19.04
C ARG A 53 -53.31 -7.76 -19.19
N GLU A 54 -53.83 -6.54 -19.07
CA GLU A 54 -53.03 -5.32 -19.12
C GLU A 54 -52.03 -5.25 -17.96
N THR A 55 -52.46 -5.64 -16.75
CA THR A 55 -51.60 -5.70 -15.57
C THR A 55 -50.47 -6.72 -15.75
N ILE A 56 -50.77 -7.91 -16.27
CA ILE A 56 -49.76 -8.95 -16.55
C ILE A 56 -48.79 -8.46 -17.61
N ALA A 57 -49.28 -7.88 -18.71
CA ALA A 57 -48.43 -7.39 -19.80
C ALA A 57 -47.45 -6.30 -19.29
N THR A 58 -47.96 -5.36 -18.48
CA THR A 58 -47.15 -4.29 -17.88
C THR A 58 -46.08 -4.88 -16.96
N ASN A 59 -46.46 -5.76 -16.03
CA ASN A 59 -45.52 -6.40 -15.11
C ASN A 59 -44.47 -7.24 -15.86
N THR A 60 -44.85 -7.94 -16.93
CA THR A 60 -43.91 -8.70 -17.76
C THR A 60 -42.90 -7.79 -18.45
N MET A 61 -43.32 -6.63 -18.96
CA MET A 61 -42.40 -5.65 -19.56
C MET A 61 -41.43 -5.09 -18.51
N GLU A 62 -41.92 -4.73 -17.31
CA GLU A 62 -41.09 -4.23 -16.22
C GLU A 62 -40.04 -5.25 -15.77
N LEU A 63 -40.45 -6.52 -15.58
CA LEU A 63 -39.53 -7.60 -15.22
C LEU A 63 -38.46 -7.84 -16.29
N LYS A 64 -38.84 -7.76 -17.56
CA LYS A 64 -37.90 -7.91 -18.68
C LYS A 64 -36.86 -6.79 -18.70
N ASN A 65 -37.31 -5.54 -18.55
CA ASN A 65 -36.40 -4.39 -18.50
C ASN A 65 -35.43 -4.50 -17.31
N SER A 66 -35.94 -4.88 -16.14
CA SER A 66 -35.10 -5.10 -14.95
C SER A 66 -34.09 -6.24 -15.14
N TYR A 67 -34.49 -7.32 -15.83
CA TYR A 67 -33.59 -8.42 -16.17
C TYR A 67 -32.45 -7.95 -17.10
N ASP A 68 -32.76 -7.16 -18.13
CA ASP A 68 -31.76 -6.65 -19.06
C ASP A 68 -30.78 -5.67 -18.37
N GLU A 69 -31.28 -4.81 -17.48
CA GLU A 69 -30.45 -3.95 -16.63
C GLU A 69 -29.49 -4.76 -15.74
N PHE A 70 -30.01 -5.79 -15.07
CA PHE A 70 -29.19 -6.65 -14.21
C PHE A 70 -28.14 -7.42 -15.00
N LYS A 71 -28.51 -7.95 -16.17
CA LYS A 71 -27.60 -8.65 -17.08
C LYS A 71 -26.45 -7.74 -17.53
N ASN A 72 -26.75 -6.49 -17.88
CA ASN A 72 -25.74 -5.51 -18.26
C ASN A 72 -24.81 -5.16 -17.09
N ALA A 73 -25.38 -4.97 -15.88
CA ALA A 73 -24.58 -4.71 -14.68
C ALA A 73 -23.63 -5.87 -14.34
N ILE A 74 -24.09 -7.12 -14.45
CA ILE A 74 -23.21 -8.30 -14.28
C ILE A 74 -22.08 -8.29 -15.30
N HIS A 75 -22.38 -8.00 -16.57
CA HIS A 75 -21.37 -7.98 -17.62
C HIS A 75 -20.31 -6.90 -17.35
N GLU A 76 -20.71 -5.72 -16.90
CA GLU A 76 -19.78 -4.65 -16.54
C GLU A 76 -18.89 -5.03 -15.33
N ILE A 77 -19.47 -5.67 -14.31
CA ILE A 77 -18.72 -6.19 -13.16
C ILE A 77 -17.69 -7.22 -13.61
N HIS A 78 -18.08 -8.13 -14.50
CA HIS A 78 -17.19 -9.15 -15.04
C HIS A 78 -15.98 -8.55 -15.75
N ASN A 79 -16.21 -7.59 -16.67
CA ASN A 79 -15.14 -6.93 -17.41
C ASN A 79 -14.19 -6.16 -16.47
N LYS A 80 -14.72 -5.50 -15.44
CA LYS A 80 -13.90 -4.83 -14.41
C LYS A 80 -13.07 -5.82 -13.60
N MET A 81 -13.62 -7.00 -13.29
CA MET A 81 -12.92 -8.05 -12.59
C MET A 81 -11.77 -8.63 -13.43
N GLU A 82 -12.00 -8.88 -14.72
CA GLU A 82 -10.93 -9.32 -15.64
C GLU A 82 -9.80 -8.30 -15.74
N ALA A 83 -10.13 -7.00 -15.88
CA ALA A 83 -9.13 -5.93 -15.89
C ALA A 83 -8.34 -5.87 -14.57
N SER A 84 -9.02 -6.04 -13.43
CA SER A 84 -8.36 -6.10 -12.12
C SER A 84 -7.42 -7.28 -12.00
N ASN A 85 -7.81 -8.46 -12.50
CA ASN A 85 -6.96 -9.66 -12.45
C ASN A 85 -5.70 -9.47 -13.29
N ALA A 86 -5.82 -8.95 -14.51
CA ALA A 86 -4.65 -8.66 -15.35
C ALA A 86 -3.69 -7.65 -14.69
N TRP A 87 -4.23 -6.65 -13.99
CA TRP A 87 -3.41 -5.71 -13.23
C TRP A 87 -2.71 -6.36 -12.03
N ILE A 88 -3.37 -7.29 -11.33
CA ILE A 88 -2.78 -8.06 -10.23
C ILE A 88 -1.63 -8.93 -10.74
N GLU A 89 -1.83 -9.67 -11.84
CA GLU A 89 -0.78 -10.50 -12.44
C GLU A 89 0.46 -9.67 -12.85
N GLU A 90 0.24 -8.48 -13.41
CA GLU A 90 1.32 -7.53 -13.71
C GLU A 90 2.05 -7.06 -12.44
N ALA A 91 1.31 -6.71 -11.39
CA ALA A 91 1.89 -6.28 -10.13
C ALA A 91 2.70 -7.40 -9.46
N GLU A 92 2.19 -8.64 -9.48
CA GLU A 92 2.89 -9.81 -8.94
C GLU A 92 4.21 -10.06 -9.66
N ARG A 93 4.24 -9.99 -11.00
CA ARG A 93 5.49 -10.13 -11.76
C ARG A 93 6.50 -9.05 -11.39
N ARG A 94 6.07 -7.78 -11.31
CA ARG A 94 6.94 -6.67 -10.92
C ARG A 94 7.49 -6.82 -9.50
N ILE A 95 6.69 -7.35 -8.57
CA ILE A 95 7.15 -7.66 -7.22
C ILE A 95 8.19 -8.78 -7.23
N SER A 96 8.01 -9.80 -8.07
CA SER A 96 8.99 -10.88 -8.25
C SER A 96 10.32 -10.33 -8.77
N ASP A 97 10.30 -9.53 -9.84
CA ASP A 97 11.50 -8.93 -10.43
C ASP A 97 12.26 -8.02 -9.44
N LEU A 98 11.51 -7.26 -8.63
CA LEU A 98 12.08 -6.45 -7.55
C LEU A 98 12.70 -7.31 -6.45
N GLY A 99 12.08 -8.46 -6.12
CA GLY A 99 12.61 -9.43 -5.18
C GLY A 99 14.00 -9.93 -5.59
N ASP A 100 14.15 -10.33 -6.86
CA ASP A 100 15.43 -10.79 -7.41
C ASP A 100 16.49 -9.67 -7.38
N THR A 101 16.10 -8.46 -7.79
CA THR A 101 16.99 -7.27 -7.76
C THR A 101 17.49 -6.96 -6.35
N ILE A 102 16.64 -7.09 -5.32
CA ILE A 102 17.02 -6.87 -3.92
C ILE A 102 18.04 -7.91 -3.46
N ILE A 103 17.85 -9.18 -3.82
CA ILE A 103 18.79 -10.26 -3.48
C ILE A 103 20.15 -9.98 -4.10
N GLU A 104 20.21 -9.64 -5.39
CA GLU A 104 21.46 -9.30 -6.08
C GLU A 104 22.19 -8.12 -5.43
N LYS A 105 21.44 -7.06 -5.07
CA LYS A 105 22.00 -5.88 -4.40
C LYS A 105 22.57 -6.24 -3.03
N GLN A 106 21.86 -7.06 -2.26
CA GLN A 106 22.31 -7.50 -0.94
C GLN A 106 23.60 -8.33 -1.04
N GLU A 107 23.72 -9.20 -2.04
CA GLU A 107 24.97 -9.95 -2.28
C GLU A 107 26.13 -9.03 -2.68
N SER A 108 25.86 -8.02 -3.51
CA SER A 108 26.84 -7.01 -3.92
C SER A 108 27.33 -6.20 -2.71
N GLU A 109 26.43 -5.76 -1.85
CA GLU A 109 26.75 -5.04 -0.61
C GLU A 109 27.61 -5.89 0.32
N LYS A 110 27.23 -7.16 0.56
CA LYS A 110 28.05 -8.10 1.35
C LYS A 110 29.47 -8.26 0.82
N LYS A 111 29.66 -8.25 -0.51
CA LYS A 111 31.00 -8.30 -1.13
C LYS A 111 31.78 -7.01 -0.88
N LYS A 112 31.14 -5.86 -0.99
CA LYS A 112 31.76 -4.55 -0.71
C LYS A 112 32.16 -4.42 0.76
N ASP A 113 31.30 -4.85 1.68
CA ASP A 113 31.59 -4.81 3.12
C ASP A 113 32.82 -5.64 3.48
N LYS A 114 32.95 -6.84 2.90
CA LYS A 114 34.14 -7.68 3.07
C LYS A 114 35.40 -7.00 2.55
N LEU A 115 35.32 -6.32 1.40
CA LEU A 115 36.44 -5.57 0.84
C LEU A 115 36.82 -4.39 1.75
N ILE A 116 35.85 -3.64 2.26
CA ILE A 116 36.09 -2.53 3.19
C ILE A 116 36.76 -3.04 4.46
N GLN A 117 36.25 -4.11 5.07
CA GLN A 117 36.85 -4.71 6.27
C GLN A 117 38.31 -5.14 6.04
N GLU A 118 38.58 -5.73 4.89
CA GLU A 118 39.93 -6.14 4.50
C GLU A 118 40.85 -4.94 4.24
N HIS A 119 40.34 -3.88 3.63
CA HIS A 119 41.09 -2.63 3.42
C HIS A 119 41.41 -1.96 4.75
N GLU A 120 40.43 -1.87 5.66
CA GLU A 120 40.64 -1.31 7.00
C GLU A 120 41.67 -2.11 7.79
N ARG A 121 41.63 -3.45 7.72
CA ARG A 121 42.63 -4.32 8.35
C ARG A 121 44.03 -4.02 7.82
N ARG A 122 44.20 -3.95 6.50
CA ARG A 122 45.48 -3.63 5.86
C ARG A 122 45.98 -2.23 6.21
N VAL A 123 45.09 -1.23 6.29
CA VAL A 123 45.46 0.13 6.73
C VAL A 123 45.94 0.14 8.17
N ARG A 124 45.26 -0.60 9.07
CA ARG A 124 45.72 -0.74 10.46
C ARG A 124 47.09 -1.41 10.54
N GLU A 125 47.31 -2.48 9.79
CA GLU A 125 48.60 -3.18 9.73
C GLU A 125 49.71 -2.27 9.23
N LEU A 126 49.49 -1.58 8.11
CA LEU A 126 50.46 -0.64 7.56
C LEU A 126 50.74 0.51 8.53
N SER A 127 49.71 1.06 9.19
CA SER A 127 49.89 2.08 10.22
C SER A 127 50.71 1.56 11.40
N ASN A 128 50.55 0.30 11.79
CA ASN A 128 51.34 -0.29 12.87
C ASN A 128 52.79 -0.51 12.44
N THR A 129 53.02 -0.97 11.21
CA THR A 129 54.37 -1.11 10.64
C THR A 129 55.09 0.24 10.58
N ILE A 130 54.44 1.28 10.05
CA ILE A 130 55.03 2.63 9.94
C ILE A 130 55.36 3.20 11.32
N LYS A 131 54.49 2.97 12.31
CA LYS A 131 54.67 3.48 13.67
C LYS A 131 55.53 2.58 14.56
N GLY A 132 55.99 1.42 14.08
CA GLY A 132 56.66 0.41 14.89
C GLY A 132 57.94 0.91 15.57
N ASN A 133 58.63 1.85 14.94
CA ASN A 133 59.86 2.46 15.46
C ASN A 133 59.61 3.82 16.15
N ASN A 134 58.37 4.30 16.19
CA ASN A 134 58.06 5.62 16.72
C ASN A 134 57.92 5.57 18.24
N ILE A 135 58.64 6.47 18.94
CA ILE A 135 58.53 6.64 20.39
C ILE A 135 57.67 7.88 20.68
N CYS A 136 56.69 7.74 21.56
CA CYS A 136 55.85 8.85 22.02
C CYS A 136 56.31 9.31 23.41
N ILE A 137 56.86 10.53 23.49
CA ILE A 137 57.24 11.16 24.75
C ILE A 137 56.09 12.07 25.20
N ILE A 138 55.54 11.81 26.39
CA ILE A 138 54.40 12.54 26.94
C ILE A 138 54.89 13.43 28.09
N ARG A 139 54.20 14.55 28.32
CA ARG A 139 54.46 15.53 29.40
C ARG A 139 55.74 16.35 29.23
N THR A 140 56.19 16.55 28.00
CA THR A 140 57.26 17.51 27.67
C THR A 140 56.73 18.94 27.65
N SER A 141 57.48 19.88 28.25
CA SER A 141 57.18 21.31 28.25
C SER A 141 57.37 21.90 26.85
N GLU A 142 56.38 22.65 26.35
CA GLU A 142 56.48 23.33 25.04
C GLU A 142 57.60 24.37 25.01
N GLU A 143 57.85 25.04 26.14
CA GLU A 143 58.90 26.04 26.23
C GLU A 143 60.30 25.40 26.16
N GLU A 144 60.46 24.24 26.80
CA GLU A 144 61.72 23.50 26.76
C GLU A 144 62.00 22.95 25.35
N GLU A 145 60.97 22.41 24.70
CA GLU A 145 61.04 21.95 23.32
C GLU A 145 61.35 23.10 22.34
N ARG A 146 60.78 24.30 22.56
CA ARG A 146 61.07 25.47 21.71
C ARG A 146 62.53 25.94 21.84
N GLY A 147 63.14 25.78 23.02
CA GLY A 147 64.51 26.17 23.28
C GLY A 147 65.55 25.20 22.73
N LYS A 148 65.36 23.89 22.96
CA LYS A 148 66.34 22.85 22.63
C LYS A 148 66.01 22.06 21.34
N GLY A 149 64.80 22.21 20.80
CA GLY A 149 64.27 21.33 19.76
C GLY A 149 63.78 19.98 20.31
N ALA A 150 62.94 19.28 19.55
CA ALA A 150 62.40 17.98 19.94
C ALA A 150 63.50 16.90 20.12
N GLU A 151 64.52 16.93 19.27
CA GLU A 151 65.69 16.04 19.36
C GLU A 151 66.51 16.32 20.63
N GLY A 152 66.80 17.60 20.91
CA GLY A 152 67.55 17.99 22.11
C GLY A 152 66.83 17.64 23.41
N VAL A 153 65.49 17.65 23.42
CA VAL A 153 64.70 17.14 24.56
C VAL A 153 64.89 15.63 24.73
N LEU A 154 64.89 14.85 23.63
CA LEU A 154 65.14 13.42 23.68
C LEU A 154 66.57 13.10 24.16
N GLU A 155 67.58 13.80 23.64
CA GLU A 155 68.98 13.64 24.07
C GLU A 155 69.15 13.89 25.57
N GLN A 156 68.54 14.96 26.10
CA GLN A 156 68.54 15.25 27.54
C GLN A 156 67.88 14.12 28.34
N ILE A 157 66.72 13.61 27.88
CA ILE A 157 66.03 12.51 28.54
C ILE A 157 66.90 11.24 28.57
N ILE A 158 67.58 10.91 27.46
CA ILE A 158 68.48 9.76 27.39
C ILE A 158 69.69 9.95 28.32
N ALA A 159 70.32 11.12 28.32
CA ALA A 159 71.46 11.39 29.20
C ALA A 159 71.09 11.31 30.69
N ASP A 160 69.92 11.83 31.07
CA ASP A 160 69.46 11.87 32.47
C ASP A 160 68.99 10.50 32.97
N ASN A 161 68.30 9.71 32.13
CA ASN A 161 67.64 8.47 32.55
C ASN A 161 68.36 7.19 32.10
N PHE A 162 69.04 7.22 30.95
CA PHE A 162 69.68 6.06 30.32
C PHE A 162 71.13 6.38 29.91
N PRO A 163 72.02 6.75 30.85
CA PRO A 163 73.35 7.27 30.54
C PRO A 163 74.25 6.27 29.80
N ASN A 164 73.98 4.97 29.88
CA ASN A 164 74.72 3.95 29.13
C ASN A 164 74.25 3.87 27.66
N LEU A 165 72.97 4.12 27.39
CA LEU A 165 72.41 4.08 26.04
C LEU A 165 73.04 5.17 25.16
N GLY A 166 73.17 6.40 25.68
CA GLY A 166 73.77 7.52 24.95
C GLY A 166 75.30 7.47 24.81
N ARG A 167 75.99 6.52 25.47
CA ARG A 167 77.45 6.33 25.35
C ARG A 167 77.85 5.13 24.52
N GLU A 168 77.06 4.06 24.57
CA GLU A 168 77.39 2.77 23.97
C GLU A 168 76.69 2.52 22.63
N VAL A 169 75.60 3.26 22.34
CA VAL A 169 74.81 3.11 21.12
C VAL A 169 74.65 4.46 20.45
N ASP A 170 74.94 4.52 19.15
CA ASP A 170 74.68 5.69 18.33
C ASP A 170 73.18 5.72 17.98
N VAL A 171 72.44 6.69 18.54
CA VAL A 171 70.99 6.79 18.37
C VAL A 171 70.70 7.69 17.18
N GLU A 172 70.31 7.10 16.06
CA GLU A 172 69.92 7.84 14.86
C GLU A 172 68.43 8.25 14.94
N ILE A 173 68.17 9.55 14.89
CA ILE A 173 66.81 10.11 14.86
C ILE A 173 66.49 10.48 13.42
N GLN A 174 65.45 9.86 12.85
CA GLN A 174 65.01 10.17 11.49
C GLN A 174 64.16 11.45 11.43
N GLU A 175 63.27 11.64 12.40
CA GLU A 175 62.42 12.83 12.53
C GLU A 175 61.94 12.93 13.98
N ALA A 176 62.00 14.13 14.56
CA ALA A 176 61.37 14.43 15.84
C ALA A 176 60.49 15.68 15.73
N GLN A 177 59.23 15.55 16.13
CA GLN A 177 58.27 16.66 16.08
C GLN A 177 57.19 16.51 17.14
N ARG A 178 56.67 17.66 17.60
CA ARG A 178 55.47 17.67 18.43
C ARG A 178 54.27 17.20 17.62
N THR A 179 53.45 16.33 18.22
CA THR A 179 52.14 16.01 17.63
C THR A 179 51.29 17.28 17.63
N PRO A 180 50.77 17.73 16.48
CA PRO A 180 49.93 18.93 16.41
C PRO A 180 48.74 18.82 17.36
N ARG A 181 48.42 19.91 18.07
CA ARG A 181 47.20 19.97 18.89
C ARG A 181 45.99 19.82 17.98
N ARG A 182 45.12 18.86 18.28
CA ARG A 182 43.84 18.72 17.59
C ARG A 182 42.94 19.88 17.99
N CYS A 183 42.80 20.86 17.11
CA CYS A 183 41.74 21.86 17.23
C CYS A 183 40.45 21.22 16.72
N ASN A 184 39.52 20.89 17.62
CA ASN A 184 38.15 20.59 17.20
C ASN A 184 37.52 21.93 16.80
N LEU A 185 37.41 22.17 15.49
CA LEU A 185 36.54 23.22 14.96
C LEU A 185 35.11 22.71 15.14
N ASN A 186 34.40 23.28 16.13
CA ASN A 186 32.96 23.06 16.30
C ASN A 186 32.17 23.76 15.18
#